data_AF-A0A845YEW8-F1
#
_entry.id   AF-A0A845YEW8-F1
#
_cell.length_a   1.000
_cell.length_b   1.000
_cell.length_c   1.000
_cell.angle_alpha   90.00
_cell.angle_beta   90.00
_cell.angle_gamma   90.00
#
_symmetry.space_group_name_H-M   'P 1'
#
loop_
_entity.id
_entity.type
_entity.pdbx_description
1 polymer ?
#
loop_
_entity_poly.entity_id
_entity_poly.type
_entity_poly.pdbx_seq_one_letter_code
_entity_poly.pdbx_strand_id
1 'polypeptide(L)'
;TKVRFIGGGSPTNISRNVEFSGGSEYGDGDLRFNLTNGTTNDQLRLTSAANPNAKGAISVDSSGSIFLGNGSGTRRIGSINSNENGTNGKALTINFSSPLTNGGFETGDLQGWTAFEQNYSSIYNLNGQSIAYDFTNSRGGTGTGSIIVSTPSGTPFYKVSIDSQTVSSGKYALRLVSNGAITGPSGHDSPSGNGSLHGPFVRSDAFQAFAGDRIAVDFSAQQGSDAYEVFGFLVETGSNTRTQLFAKRGDQVLFNPINGTVPADGEYQFEFVCGSYDKSGGLALGASLFVDNVRLVSATLITDAVIQAITDQVTYSNNSQNPQTHTRHLEITRKTADKVTDSTTVDILFGAA
;
A
#
# COMPACT_ATOMS: atom_id res chain seq x y z
N THR A 1 29.70 19.28 1.09
CA THR A 1 30.21 18.75 -0.19
C THR A 1 29.81 19.67 -1.34
N LYS A 2 30.65 19.85 -2.37
CA LYS A 2 30.42 20.78 -3.49
C LYS A 2 30.52 20.07 -4.83
N VAL A 3 29.50 20.17 -5.68
CA VAL A 3 29.47 19.62 -7.06
C VAL A 3 29.37 20.77 -8.06
N ARG A 4 30.16 20.77 -9.14
CA ARG A 4 30.14 21.82 -10.19
C ARG A 4 29.29 21.40 -11.38
N PHE A 5 28.36 22.27 -11.79
CA PHE A 5 27.52 22.08 -12.99
C PHE A 5 27.75 23.16 -14.05
N ILE A 6 27.61 22.80 -15.34
CA ILE A 6 27.65 23.72 -16.50
C ILE A 6 26.26 23.73 -17.13
N GLY A 7 25.71 24.93 -17.37
CA GLY A 7 24.41 25.12 -18.01
C GLY A 7 24.26 24.38 -19.34
N GLY A 8 23.16 23.63 -19.52
CA GLY A 8 22.95 22.81 -20.72
C GLY A 8 23.87 21.58 -20.85
N GLY A 9 24.68 21.29 -19.84
CA GLY A 9 25.58 20.14 -19.80
C GLY A 9 24.89 18.81 -19.48
N SER A 10 25.65 17.71 -19.61
CA SER A 10 25.19 16.37 -19.26
C SER A 10 24.82 16.25 -17.77
N PRO A 11 23.88 15.36 -17.39
CA PRO A 11 23.52 15.12 -16.00
C PRO A 11 24.76 14.84 -15.13
N THR A 12 24.83 15.52 -13.98
CA THR A 12 25.96 15.43 -13.06
C THR A 12 25.53 14.67 -11.80
N ASN A 13 26.33 13.71 -11.38
CA ASN A 13 26.11 12.98 -10.14
C ASN A 13 26.31 13.91 -8.93
N ILE A 14 25.34 13.97 -8.03
CA ILE A 14 25.29 14.97 -6.94
C ILE A 14 25.76 14.47 -5.58
N SER A 15 26.10 13.18 -5.49
CA SER A 15 26.24 12.46 -4.22
C SER A 15 27.67 12.09 -3.85
N ARG A 16 28.67 12.36 -4.70
CA ARG A 16 30.09 12.16 -4.35
C ARG A 16 30.38 12.91 -3.04
N ASN A 17 30.51 12.18 -1.91
CA ASN A 17 30.75 12.65 -0.53
C ASN A 17 29.51 12.96 0.36
N VAL A 18 28.43 12.17 0.27
CA VAL A 18 27.46 12.01 1.37
C VAL A 18 27.68 10.64 1.99
N GLU A 19 27.73 10.55 3.32
CA GLU A 19 27.79 9.28 4.04
C GLU A 19 26.59 9.16 4.96
N PHE A 20 25.98 7.98 4.97
CA PHE A 20 24.84 7.63 5.81
C PHE A 20 25.27 6.62 6.87
N SER A 21 24.96 6.91 8.14
CA SER A 21 25.19 6.00 9.26
C SER A 21 24.10 6.15 10.32
N GLY A 22 23.96 5.15 11.19
CA GLY A 22 23.07 5.18 12.36
C GLY A 22 21.63 4.74 12.10
N GLY A 23 21.25 4.39 10.86
CA GLY A 23 19.93 3.88 10.50
C GLY A 23 19.91 2.36 10.33
N SER A 24 18.82 1.70 10.77
CA SER A 24 18.71 0.24 10.71
C SER A 24 17.75 -0.29 9.64
N GLU A 25 16.62 0.37 9.35
CA GLU A 25 15.65 -0.11 8.34
C GLU A 25 14.73 1.00 7.81
N TYR A 26 14.62 1.10 6.48
CA TYR A 26 13.80 2.11 5.79
C TYR A 26 12.66 1.52 4.93
N GLY A 27 12.42 0.21 5.00
CA GLY A 27 11.57 -0.51 4.04
C GLY A 27 10.13 -0.02 3.88
N ASP A 28 9.59 0.69 4.87
CA ASP A 28 8.23 1.26 4.85
C ASP A 28 8.21 2.79 4.98
N GLY A 29 9.37 3.41 4.72
CA GLY A 29 9.54 4.85 4.69
C GLY A 29 9.86 5.35 3.29
N ASP A 30 10.53 6.50 3.24
CA ASP A 30 10.86 7.19 1.99
C ASP A 30 12.25 7.83 2.04
N LEU A 31 12.84 7.99 0.85
CA LEU A 31 14.06 8.75 0.62
C LEU A 31 13.74 9.91 -0.31
N ARG A 32 13.87 11.14 0.18
CA ARG A 32 13.48 12.36 -0.51
C ARG A 32 14.68 13.25 -0.79
N PHE A 33 14.80 13.71 -2.03
CA PHE A 33 15.80 14.64 -2.51
C PHE A 33 15.11 15.94 -2.93
N ASN A 34 15.39 17.03 -2.22
CA ASN A 34 14.71 18.30 -2.42
C ASN A 34 15.70 19.44 -2.65
N LEU A 35 15.50 20.22 -3.71
CA LEU A 35 16.25 21.44 -3.94
C LEU A 35 15.50 22.60 -3.28
N THR A 36 15.92 23.04 -2.08
CA THR A 36 15.16 24.03 -1.28
C THR A 36 15.06 25.41 -1.94
N ASN A 37 15.92 25.67 -2.93
CA ASN A 37 15.92 26.84 -3.80
C ASN A 37 15.96 26.45 -5.29
N GLY A 38 15.34 25.32 -5.63
CA GLY A 38 15.14 24.87 -6.99
C GLY A 38 14.24 25.79 -7.83
N THR A 39 14.30 25.61 -9.14
CA THR A 39 13.52 26.29 -10.17
C THR A 39 12.81 25.26 -11.02
N THR A 40 11.83 25.67 -11.82
CA THR A 40 11.10 24.76 -12.73
C THR A 40 12.00 24.14 -13.81
N ASN A 41 13.23 24.63 -13.99
CA ASN A 41 14.18 24.06 -14.94
C ASN A 41 15.06 22.96 -14.34
N ASP A 42 15.06 22.83 -13.01
CA ASP A 42 15.87 21.86 -12.29
C ASP A 42 15.24 20.46 -12.37
N GLN A 43 16.10 19.46 -12.56
CA GLN A 43 15.72 18.07 -12.70
C GLN A 43 16.62 17.19 -11.82
N LEU A 44 16.02 16.31 -11.03
CA LEU A 44 16.68 15.22 -10.33
C LEU A 44 16.24 13.91 -10.96
N ARG A 45 17.18 13.03 -11.28
CA ARG A 45 16.90 11.73 -11.92
C ARG A 45 17.75 10.63 -11.33
N LEU A 46 17.13 9.47 -11.12
CA LEU A 46 17.85 8.25 -10.79
C LEU A 46 18.38 7.58 -12.07
N THR A 47 19.62 7.11 -12.05
CA THR A 47 20.21 6.32 -13.13
C THR A 47 20.36 4.86 -12.75
N SER A 48 20.46 3.97 -13.74
CA SER A 48 20.75 2.56 -13.51
C SER A 48 22.25 2.30 -13.55
N ALA A 49 22.73 1.45 -12.63
CA ALA A 49 24.07 0.90 -12.70
C ALA A 49 24.28 0.10 -14.00
N ALA A 50 25.51 0.09 -14.51
CA ALA A 50 25.85 -0.58 -15.76
C ALA A 50 25.56 -2.10 -15.76
N ASN A 51 25.69 -2.74 -14.59
CA ASN A 51 25.27 -4.12 -14.37
C ASN A 51 24.21 -4.17 -13.25
N PRO A 52 22.91 -4.12 -13.58
CA PRO A 52 21.83 -4.15 -12.59
C PRO A 52 21.83 -5.39 -11.68
N ASN A 53 22.35 -6.52 -12.15
CA ASN A 53 22.32 -7.78 -11.39
C ASN A 53 23.44 -7.86 -10.35
N ALA A 54 24.46 -7.00 -10.42
CA ALA A 54 25.56 -7.01 -9.46
C ALA A 54 25.05 -6.75 -8.04
N LYS A 55 25.61 -7.44 -7.05
CA LYS A 55 25.20 -7.27 -5.65
C LYS A 55 25.34 -5.82 -5.21
N GLY A 56 24.25 -5.22 -4.72
CA GLY A 56 24.21 -3.83 -4.29
C GLY A 56 24.01 -2.79 -5.40
N ALA A 57 23.92 -3.22 -6.66
CA ALA A 57 23.63 -2.31 -7.77
C ALA A 57 22.19 -1.82 -7.71
N ILE A 58 21.98 -0.54 -8.03
CA ILE A 58 20.66 0.07 -8.15
C ILE A 58 20.29 0.19 -9.62
N SER A 59 19.05 -0.15 -9.96
CA SER A 59 18.46 0.11 -11.27
C SER A 59 17.05 0.66 -11.14
N VAL A 60 16.62 1.38 -12.18
CA VAL A 60 15.28 1.94 -12.31
C VAL A 60 14.72 1.62 -13.68
N ASP A 61 13.44 1.23 -13.74
CA ASP A 61 12.74 0.99 -15.00
C ASP A 61 11.98 2.23 -15.50
N SER A 62 11.36 2.13 -16.67
CA SER A 62 10.61 3.24 -17.27
C SER A 62 9.33 3.62 -16.52
N SER A 63 8.82 2.74 -15.65
CA SER A 63 7.66 3.01 -14.79
C SER A 63 8.06 3.75 -13.50
N GLY A 64 9.36 3.86 -13.23
CA GLY A 64 9.90 4.42 -11.99
C GLY A 64 10.02 3.41 -10.86
N SER A 65 9.91 2.10 -11.13
CA SER A 65 10.20 1.06 -10.13
C SER A 65 11.71 0.92 -9.94
N ILE A 66 12.13 0.76 -8.68
CA ILE A 66 13.54 0.73 -8.28
C ILE A 66 13.89 -0.66 -7.78
N PHE A 67 15.04 -1.16 -8.21
CA PHE A 67 15.49 -2.50 -7.93
C PHE A 67 16.91 -2.53 -7.35
N LEU A 68 17.15 -3.50 -6.47
CA LEU A 68 18.45 -3.84 -5.90
C LEU A 68 18.95 -5.14 -6.50
N GLY A 69 20.17 -5.12 -7.04
CA GLY A 69 20.87 -6.30 -7.52
C GLY A 69 21.31 -7.21 -6.37
N ASN A 70 21.10 -8.52 -6.53
CA ASN A 70 21.41 -9.54 -5.51
C ASN A 70 22.60 -10.45 -5.90
N GLY A 71 23.25 -10.19 -7.04
CA GLY A 71 24.35 -10.97 -7.59
C GLY A 71 23.94 -11.94 -8.71
N SER A 72 22.67 -12.35 -8.75
CA SER A 72 22.12 -13.26 -9.77
C SER A 72 20.90 -12.70 -10.51
N GLY A 73 20.40 -11.55 -10.07
CA GLY A 73 19.22 -10.87 -10.60
C GLY A 73 18.96 -9.60 -9.80
N THR A 74 17.72 -9.11 -9.87
CA THR A 74 17.28 -7.91 -9.15
C THR A 74 16.03 -8.20 -8.34
N ARG A 75 15.82 -7.41 -7.28
CA ARG A 75 14.58 -7.41 -6.48
C ARG A 75 14.06 -6.00 -6.34
N ARG A 76 12.75 -5.79 -6.52
CA ARG A 76 12.14 -4.47 -6.33
C ARG A 76 12.25 -4.05 -4.86
N ILE A 77 12.64 -2.80 -4.65
CA ILE A 77 12.84 -2.20 -3.32
C ILE A 77 12.08 -0.89 -3.12
N GLY A 78 11.44 -0.35 -4.16
CA GLY A 78 10.65 0.86 -4.04
C GLY A 78 10.21 1.41 -5.40
N SER A 79 9.69 2.63 -5.40
CA SER A 79 9.30 3.36 -6.61
C SER A 79 9.38 4.87 -6.44
N ILE A 80 9.55 5.58 -7.55
CA ILE A 80 9.48 7.04 -7.61
C ILE A 80 8.03 7.50 -7.37
N ASN A 81 7.87 8.49 -6.49
CA ASN A 81 6.59 9.14 -6.24
C ASN A 81 6.15 9.93 -7.49
N SER A 82 4.91 9.73 -7.94
CA SER A 82 4.39 10.37 -9.17
C SER A 82 4.25 11.90 -9.04
N ASN A 83 4.00 12.40 -7.83
CA ASN A 83 3.88 13.84 -7.56
C ASN A 83 5.24 14.49 -7.33
N GLU A 84 6.14 13.79 -6.64
CA GLU A 84 7.52 14.20 -6.36
C GLU A 84 8.51 13.33 -7.18
N ASN A 85 8.47 13.51 -8.50
CA ASN A 85 9.24 12.70 -9.45
C ASN A 85 10.59 13.30 -9.86
N GLY A 86 11.03 14.37 -9.20
CA GLY A 86 12.29 15.07 -9.52
C GLY A 86 12.23 16.00 -10.72
N THR A 87 11.08 16.14 -11.40
CA THR A 87 10.96 16.99 -12.59
C THR A 87 10.38 18.36 -12.25
N ASN A 88 10.71 19.35 -13.07
CA ASN A 88 10.17 20.70 -12.98
C ASN A 88 10.39 21.36 -11.60
N GLY A 89 11.57 21.15 -11.01
CA GLY A 89 11.93 21.66 -9.70
C GLY A 89 11.26 20.95 -8.52
N LYS A 90 10.43 19.94 -8.76
CA LYS A 90 9.85 19.13 -7.69
C LYS A 90 10.93 18.24 -7.05
N ALA A 91 10.72 17.88 -5.80
CA ALA A 91 11.55 16.88 -5.13
C ALA A 91 11.49 15.55 -5.90
N LEU A 92 12.55 14.75 -5.77
CA LEU A 92 12.57 13.34 -6.16
C LEU A 92 12.39 12.51 -4.90
N THR A 93 11.26 11.83 -4.78
CA THR A 93 10.93 10.99 -3.62
C THR A 93 10.81 9.54 -4.03
N ILE A 94 11.48 8.67 -3.29
CA ILE A 94 11.47 7.22 -3.45
C ILE A 94 10.70 6.63 -2.28
N ASN A 95 9.56 6.00 -2.56
CA ASN A 95 8.80 5.25 -1.57
C ASN A 95 9.33 3.81 -1.52
N PHE A 96 9.71 3.30 -0.35
CA PHE A 96 10.25 1.94 -0.21
C PHE A 96 9.17 0.86 -0.07
N SER A 97 7.97 1.24 0.36
CA SER A 97 6.79 0.42 0.11
C SER A 97 6.51 0.40 -1.40
N SER A 98 6.37 -0.80 -1.98
CA SER A 98 6.06 -0.99 -3.39
C SER A 98 4.76 -0.27 -3.77
N PRO A 99 4.70 0.35 -4.95
CA PRO A 99 3.49 1.02 -5.42
C PRO A 99 2.46 -0.05 -5.75
N LEU A 100 1.43 -0.14 -4.93
CA LEU A 100 0.15 -0.65 -5.39
C LEU A 100 -0.56 0.53 -6.03
N THR A 101 -1.08 0.35 -7.24
CA THR A 101 -1.88 1.39 -7.90
C THR A 101 -2.98 1.81 -6.94
N ASN A 102 -2.92 3.08 -6.51
CA ASN A 102 -3.89 3.66 -5.59
C ASN A 102 -4.14 2.85 -4.30
N GLY A 103 -3.09 2.27 -3.69
CA GLY A 103 -3.23 1.43 -2.48
C GLY A 103 -3.81 2.15 -1.24
N GLY A 104 -3.70 3.48 -1.19
CA GLY A 104 -4.33 4.32 -0.17
C GLY A 104 -5.54 5.11 -0.68
N PHE A 105 -6.05 4.84 -1.89
CA PHE A 105 -7.25 5.48 -2.44
C PHE A 105 -7.20 7.02 -2.60
N GLU A 106 -6.00 7.61 -2.53
CA GLU A 106 -5.77 9.06 -2.54
C GLU A 106 -6.07 9.75 -3.87
N THR A 107 -6.33 9.00 -4.95
CA THR A 107 -6.84 9.57 -6.21
C THR A 107 -8.30 10.03 -6.09
N GLY A 108 -9.01 9.59 -5.05
CA GLY A 108 -10.45 9.86 -4.87
C GLY A 108 -11.35 8.99 -5.76
N ASP A 109 -10.80 7.97 -6.40
CA ASP A 109 -11.51 6.99 -7.23
C ASP A 109 -10.98 5.56 -7.01
N LEU A 110 -11.44 4.61 -7.83
CA LEU A 110 -11.04 3.20 -7.79
C LEU A 110 -9.93 2.86 -8.81
N GLN A 111 -9.10 3.81 -9.23
CA GLN A 111 -8.01 3.51 -10.17
C GLN A 111 -7.16 2.35 -9.65
N GLY A 112 -6.96 1.30 -10.46
CA GLY A 112 -6.22 0.11 -10.04
C GLY A 112 -7.01 -0.89 -9.18
N TRP A 113 -8.33 -0.72 -9.07
CA TRP A 113 -9.22 -1.59 -8.32
C TRP A 113 -10.52 -1.85 -9.11
N THR A 114 -10.92 -3.12 -9.19
CA THR A 114 -12.18 -3.54 -9.79
C THR A 114 -13.20 -3.86 -8.71
N ALA A 115 -14.36 -3.21 -8.75
CA ALA A 115 -15.46 -3.41 -7.82
C ALA A 115 -16.49 -4.43 -8.34
N PHE A 116 -17.02 -5.25 -7.43
CA PHE A 116 -18.05 -6.23 -7.71
C PHE A 116 -19.20 -6.09 -6.70
N GLU A 117 -20.26 -5.39 -7.12
CA GLU A 117 -21.45 -5.12 -6.31
C GLU A 117 -22.46 -6.28 -6.36
N GLN A 118 -22.00 -7.47 -5.98
CA GLN A 118 -22.77 -8.71 -6.04
C GLN A 118 -22.48 -9.64 -4.87
N ASN A 119 -23.28 -10.71 -4.74
CA ASN A 119 -23.07 -11.74 -3.73
C ASN A 119 -21.75 -12.48 -3.99
N TYR A 120 -20.93 -12.62 -2.95
CA TYR A 120 -19.61 -13.24 -3.03
C TYR A 120 -19.65 -14.78 -3.04
N SER A 121 -20.75 -15.41 -2.60
CA SER A 121 -20.83 -16.88 -2.52
C SER A 121 -20.77 -17.58 -3.89
N SER A 122 -21.06 -16.87 -4.98
CA SER A 122 -20.88 -17.34 -6.36
C SER A 122 -19.42 -17.33 -6.82
N ILE A 123 -18.55 -16.62 -6.10
CA ILE A 123 -17.13 -16.41 -6.41
C ILE A 123 -16.26 -17.30 -5.52
N TYR A 124 -16.56 -17.35 -4.23
CA TYR A 124 -15.87 -18.20 -3.27
C TYR A 124 -16.80 -18.55 -2.10
N ASN A 125 -16.97 -19.84 -1.85
CA ASN A 125 -17.87 -20.31 -0.81
C ASN A 125 -17.16 -20.34 0.55
N LEU A 126 -17.53 -19.42 1.43
CA LEU A 126 -17.03 -19.32 2.81
C LEU A 126 -17.75 -20.26 3.79
N ASN A 127 -18.77 -20.99 3.34
CA ASN A 127 -19.61 -21.82 4.23
C ASN A 127 -18.77 -22.88 4.97
N GLY A 128 -18.97 -22.96 6.28
CA GLY A 128 -18.28 -23.90 7.15
C GLY A 128 -16.88 -23.48 7.57
N GLN A 129 -16.33 -22.38 7.03
CA GLN A 129 -15.03 -21.86 7.47
C GLN A 129 -15.12 -21.29 8.89
N SER A 130 -14.03 -21.41 9.64
CA SER A 130 -13.91 -20.83 10.98
C SER A 130 -13.66 -19.33 10.89
N ILE A 131 -14.25 -18.58 11.82
CA ILE A 131 -14.06 -17.13 11.91
C ILE A 131 -13.91 -16.68 13.35
N ALA A 132 -12.94 -15.79 13.59
CA ALA A 132 -12.79 -15.14 14.88
C ALA A 132 -13.84 -14.05 15.05
N TYR A 133 -14.52 -14.03 16.20
CA TYR A 133 -15.48 -12.99 16.55
C TYR A 133 -15.01 -12.19 17.77
N ASP A 134 -15.41 -10.92 17.80
CA ASP A 134 -15.25 -10.00 18.92
C ASP A 134 -16.49 -9.12 19.04
N PHE A 135 -17.27 -9.33 20.09
CA PHE A 135 -18.53 -8.64 20.35
C PHE A 135 -18.47 -7.96 21.72
N THR A 136 -18.97 -6.72 21.81
CA THR A 136 -18.84 -5.91 23.04
C THR A 136 -20.15 -5.79 23.83
N ASN A 137 -21.27 -6.24 23.26
CA ASN A 137 -22.61 -6.17 23.87
C ASN A 137 -22.89 -7.32 24.88
N SER A 138 -24.12 -7.38 25.40
CA SER A 138 -24.55 -8.24 26.52
C SER A 138 -24.47 -9.76 26.30
N ARG A 139 -24.34 -10.22 25.04
CA ARG A 139 -23.99 -11.62 24.68
C ARG A 139 -22.65 -11.70 23.96
N GLY A 140 -21.80 -10.71 24.23
CA GLY A 140 -20.50 -10.53 23.62
C GLY A 140 -19.43 -11.45 24.19
N GLY A 141 -18.20 -11.15 23.81
CA GLY A 141 -17.03 -11.95 24.08
C GLY A 141 -16.18 -12.17 22.82
N THR A 142 -15.01 -12.74 23.03
CA THR A 142 -14.12 -13.17 21.95
C THR A 142 -14.16 -14.68 21.81
N GLY A 143 -14.00 -15.16 20.58
CA GLY A 143 -13.99 -16.60 20.33
C GLY A 143 -13.90 -16.95 18.85
N THR A 144 -14.23 -18.20 18.55
CA THR A 144 -14.26 -18.73 17.19
C THR A 144 -15.62 -19.33 16.91
N GLY A 145 -16.20 -18.97 15.78
CA GLY A 145 -17.45 -19.52 15.27
C GLY A 145 -17.26 -20.12 13.88
N SER A 146 -18.37 -20.61 13.32
CA SER A 146 -18.43 -21.04 11.92
C SER A 146 -19.28 -20.08 11.09
N ILE A 147 -18.94 -19.97 9.82
CA ILE A 147 -19.71 -19.24 8.82
C ILE A 147 -20.83 -20.13 8.30
N ILE A 148 -22.05 -19.61 8.27
CA ILE A 148 -23.21 -20.27 7.65
C ILE A 148 -23.68 -19.35 6.54
N VAL A 149 -23.37 -19.70 5.30
CA VAL A 149 -23.79 -18.90 4.14
C VAL A 149 -25.28 -19.14 3.90
N SER A 150 -26.06 -18.06 3.95
CA SER A 150 -27.51 -18.11 3.81
C SER A 150 -28.00 -17.60 2.46
N THR A 151 -29.21 -18.02 2.09
CA THR A 151 -29.89 -17.47 0.92
C THR A 151 -30.42 -16.07 1.24
N PRO A 152 -30.16 -15.06 0.40
CA PRO A 152 -30.71 -13.73 0.60
C PRO A 152 -32.25 -13.76 0.47
N SER A 153 -32.93 -13.00 1.31
CA SER A 153 -34.34 -12.66 1.18
C SER A 153 -34.44 -11.38 0.36
N GLY A 154 -34.93 -11.48 -0.87
CA GLY A 154 -34.96 -10.37 -1.82
C GLY A 154 -33.59 -10.05 -2.41
N THR A 155 -33.44 -8.83 -2.95
CA THR A 155 -32.19 -8.36 -3.56
C THR A 155 -31.37 -7.60 -2.52
N PRO A 156 -30.20 -8.12 -2.10
CA PRO A 156 -29.30 -7.38 -1.21
C PRO A 156 -28.79 -6.09 -1.87
N PHE A 157 -28.53 -5.09 -1.04
CA PHE A 157 -27.86 -3.86 -1.45
C PHE A 157 -26.36 -3.99 -1.21
N TYR A 158 -25.60 -3.91 -2.28
CA TYR A 158 -24.15 -3.93 -2.27
C TYR A 158 -23.62 -2.65 -2.90
N LYS A 159 -22.67 -2.00 -2.24
CA LYS A 159 -22.06 -0.77 -2.77
C LYS A 159 -20.58 -0.67 -2.47
N VAL A 160 -19.80 -0.30 -3.48
CA VAL A 160 -18.40 0.08 -3.35
C VAL A 160 -18.26 1.57 -3.65
N SER A 161 -17.53 2.29 -2.81
CA SER A 161 -17.33 3.74 -2.96
C SER A 161 -16.04 4.19 -2.27
N ILE A 162 -15.63 5.42 -2.55
CA ILE A 162 -14.58 6.12 -1.79
C ILE A 162 -15.23 6.93 -0.66
N ASP A 163 -14.68 6.82 0.54
CA ASP A 163 -15.06 7.55 1.74
C ASP A 163 -14.00 8.60 2.08
N SER A 164 -14.41 9.71 2.71
CA SER A 164 -13.52 10.81 3.11
C SER A 164 -13.63 11.17 4.60
N GLN A 165 -14.38 10.38 5.37
CA GLN A 165 -14.66 10.61 6.79
C GLN A 165 -14.02 9.54 7.67
N THR A 166 -14.10 8.27 7.24
CA THR A 166 -13.52 7.11 7.93
C THR A 166 -12.25 6.69 7.19
N VAL A 167 -11.14 7.33 7.55
CA VAL A 167 -9.85 7.21 6.88
C VAL A 167 -8.76 6.95 7.92
N SER A 168 -7.79 6.09 7.60
CA SER A 168 -6.65 5.77 8.47
C SER A 168 -5.43 6.64 8.17
N SER A 169 -5.24 6.99 6.90
CA SER A 169 -4.13 7.77 6.39
C SER A 169 -4.58 8.58 5.17
N GLY A 170 -4.07 9.80 5.01
CA GLY A 170 -4.43 10.63 3.85
C GLY A 170 -5.85 11.19 3.95
N LYS A 171 -6.53 11.28 2.81
CA LYS A 171 -7.84 11.93 2.66
C LYS A 171 -8.97 10.95 2.35
N TYR A 172 -8.65 9.81 1.77
CA TYR A 172 -9.65 8.90 1.24
C TYR A 172 -9.42 7.47 1.70
N ALA A 173 -10.49 6.69 1.76
CA ALA A 173 -10.43 5.25 2.01
C ALA A 173 -11.44 4.55 1.12
N LEU A 174 -11.20 3.27 0.85
CA LEU A 174 -12.19 2.41 0.21
C LEU A 174 -13.29 2.06 1.22
N ARG A 175 -14.55 2.10 0.79
CA ARG A 175 -15.70 1.66 1.56
C ARG A 175 -16.55 0.67 0.79
N LEU A 176 -16.81 -0.47 1.41
CA LEU A 176 -17.75 -1.49 0.97
C LEU A 176 -18.94 -1.52 1.93
N VAL A 177 -20.15 -1.62 1.39
CA VAL A 177 -21.39 -1.67 2.17
C VAL A 177 -22.20 -2.87 1.76
N SER A 178 -22.60 -3.68 2.74
CA SER A 178 -23.46 -4.85 2.59
C SER A 178 -24.73 -4.63 3.39
N ASN A 179 -25.91 -4.68 2.77
CA ASN A 179 -27.20 -4.65 3.48
C ASN A 179 -28.19 -5.61 2.83
N GLY A 180 -29.10 -6.17 3.62
CA GLY A 180 -30.15 -7.02 3.09
C GLY A 180 -30.84 -7.81 4.19
N ALA A 181 -31.40 -8.95 3.80
CA ALA A 181 -31.95 -9.91 4.74
C ALA A 181 -31.67 -11.33 4.23
N ILE A 182 -31.82 -12.32 5.10
CA ILE A 182 -31.69 -13.75 4.77
C ILE A 182 -32.99 -14.50 5.07
N THR A 183 -33.15 -15.68 4.47
CA THR A 183 -34.33 -16.54 4.72
C THR A 183 -34.18 -17.45 5.94
N GLY A 184 -32.95 -17.60 6.46
CA GLY A 184 -32.63 -18.37 7.65
C GLY A 184 -31.18 -18.87 7.65
N PRO A 185 -30.72 -19.51 8.73
CA PRO A 185 -31.46 -19.75 9.97
C PRO A 185 -31.74 -18.46 10.74
N SER A 186 -32.95 -18.31 11.27
CA SER A 186 -33.25 -17.33 12.33
C SER A 186 -32.92 -17.92 13.69
N GLY A 187 -32.70 -17.07 14.68
CA GLY A 187 -32.25 -17.52 15.98
C GLY A 187 -32.48 -16.51 17.10
N HIS A 188 -31.71 -16.69 18.17
CA HIS A 188 -31.58 -15.70 19.22
C HIS A 188 -30.25 -14.98 19.05
N ASP A 189 -30.07 -13.90 19.81
CA ASP A 189 -28.79 -13.21 19.92
C ASP A 189 -27.68 -14.22 20.29
N SER A 190 -26.77 -14.46 19.35
CA SER A 190 -25.73 -15.48 19.43
C SER A 190 -24.49 -15.11 18.61
N PRO A 191 -23.27 -15.24 19.17
CA PRO A 191 -22.03 -14.95 18.44
C PRO A 191 -21.73 -15.95 17.31
N SER A 192 -22.38 -17.13 17.30
CA SER A 192 -22.28 -18.13 16.25
C SER A 192 -23.57 -18.94 16.08
N GLY A 193 -23.74 -19.60 14.93
CA GLY A 193 -24.88 -20.48 14.63
C GLY A 193 -26.01 -19.85 13.81
N ASN A 194 -26.01 -18.54 13.60
CA ASN A 194 -26.96 -17.86 12.70
C ASN A 194 -26.37 -17.71 11.28
N GLY A 195 -27.16 -17.16 10.36
CA GLY A 195 -26.79 -17.00 8.95
C GLY A 195 -25.94 -15.76 8.64
N SER A 196 -25.25 -15.82 7.51
CA SER A 196 -24.41 -14.74 6.98
C SER A 196 -24.67 -14.49 5.50
N LEU A 197 -24.37 -13.27 5.06
CA LEU A 197 -24.34 -12.87 3.66
C LEU A 197 -23.05 -12.09 3.37
N HIS A 198 -22.44 -12.36 2.21
CA HIS A 198 -21.16 -11.77 1.81
C HIS A 198 -21.27 -11.12 0.43
N GLY A 199 -20.57 -10.00 0.25
CA GLY A 199 -20.70 -9.06 -0.86
C GLY A 199 -20.96 -7.64 -0.32
N PRO A 200 -20.53 -6.57 -1.02
CA PRO A 200 -19.71 -6.57 -2.22
C PRO A 200 -18.28 -7.04 -1.93
N PHE A 201 -17.48 -7.12 -2.98
CA PHE A 201 -16.03 -7.28 -2.89
C PHE A 201 -15.30 -6.43 -3.91
N VAL A 202 -14.01 -6.22 -3.70
CA VAL A 202 -13.11 -5.56 -4.66
C VAL A 202 -11.89 -6.42 -4.91
N ARG A 203 -11.25 -6.23 -6.07
CA ARG A 203 -9.91 -6.76 -6.37
C ARG A 203 -8.97 -5.67 -6.85
N SER A 204 -7.72 -5.67 -6.40
CA SER A 204 -6.70 -4.80 -6.99
C SER A 204 -6.35 -5.27 -8.41
N ASP A 205 -5.68 -4.41 -9.19
CA ASP A 205 -4.88 -4.85 -10.33
C ASP A 205 -3.84 -5.89 -9.87
N ALA A 206 -3.45 -6.77 -10.80
CA ALA A 206 -2.42 -7.77 -10.54
C ALA A 206 -1.05 -7.11 -10.31
N PHE A 207 -0.30 -7.63 -9.35
CA PHE A 207 1.05 -7.18 -9.05
C PHE A 207 1.98 -8.35 -8.77
N GLN A 208 3.24 -8.18 -9.15
CA GLN A 208 4.31 -9.11 -8.80
C GLN A 208 4.72 -8.92 -7.35
N ALA A 209 4.86 -10.03 -6.63
CA ALA A 209 5.36 -10.08 -5.26
C ALA A 209 6.26 -11.30 -5.03
N PHE A 210 7.16 -11.19 -4.07
CA PHE A 210 8.16 -12.21 -3.78
C PHE A 210 7.92 -12.82 -2.40
N ALA A 211 8.30 -14.08 -2.23
CA ALA A 211 8.23 -14.78 -0.97
C ALA A 211 8.87 -13.96 0.16
N GLY A 212 8.13 -13.86 1.26
CA GLY A 212 8.52 -13.10 2.45
C GLY A 212 8.32 -11.59 2.35
N ASP A 213 7.89 -11.03 1.21
CA ASP A 213 7.43 -9.63 1.17
C ASP A 213 6.31 -9.46 2.20
N ARG A 214 6.34 -8.34 2.94
CA ARG A 214 5.38 -8.05 3.99
C ARG A 214 4.21 -7.28 3.40
N ILE A 215 3.01 -7.62 3.85
CA ILE A 215 1.76 -6.95 3.48
C ILE A 215 1.32 -6.14 4.67
N ALA A 216 0.98 -4.87 4.45
CA ALA A 216 0.32 -4.02 5.43
C ALA A 216 -1.01 -3.53 4.86
N VAL A 217 -2.08 -3.68 5.63
CA VAL A 217 -3.43 -3.20 5.28
C VAL A 217 -4.08 -2.63 6.52
N ASP A 218 -4.59 -1.41 6.44
CA ASP A 218 -5.43 -0.84 7.48
C ASP A 218 -6.89 -1.12 7.12
N PHE A 219 -7.59 -1.82 8.02
CA PHE A 219 -9.02 -2.09 7.84
C PHE A 219 -9.81 -1.71 9.09
N SER A 220 -11.06 -1.31 8.87
CA SER A 220 -12.05 -1.01 9.90
C SER A 220 -13.38 -1.59 9.46
N ALA A 221 -14.20 -2.08 10.38
CA ALA A 221 -15.53 -2.59 10.05
C ALA A 221 -16.53 -2.20 11.12
N GLN A 222 -17.76 -1.96 10.69
CA GLN A 222 -18.84 -1.47 11.54
C GLN A 222 -20.11 -2.24 11.22
N GLN A 223 -20.84 -2.63 12.26
CA GLN A 223 -22.21 -3.10 12.15
C GLN A 223 -23.09 -2.04 11.50
N GLY A 224 -24.05 -2.50 10.71
CA GLY A 224 -25.20 -1.72 10.26
C GLY A 224 -26.42 -2.16 11.04
N SER A 225 -27.32 -2.90 10.36
CA SER A 225 -28.47 -3.55 10.99
C SER A 225 -28.06 -4.68 11.96
N ASP A 226 -26.95 -5.37 11.67
CA ASP A 226 -26.43 -6.45 12.49
C ASP A 226 -24.89 -6.51 12.36
N ALA A 227 -24.25 -7.57 12.85
CA ALA A 227 -22.80 -7.69 12.92
C ALA A 227 -22.11 -7.64 11.55
N TYR A 228 -20.88 -7.13 11.52
CA TYR A 228 -20.01 -7.30 10.38
C TYR A 228 -19.43 -8.73 10.34
N GLU A 229 -19.11 -9.20 9.14
CA GLU A 229 -18.36 -10.41 8.86
C GLU A 229 -17.51 -10.18 7.61
N VAL A 230 -16.24 -9.78 7.79
CA VAL A 230 -15.39 -9.19 6.75
C VAL A 230 -14.09 -9.98 6.53
N PHE A 231 -13.57 -9.91 5.31
CA PHE A 231 -12.41 -10.68 4.89
C PHE A 231 -11.44 -9.85 4.04
N GLY A 232 -10.17 -10.19 4.15
CA GLY A 232 -9.13 -9.77 3.23
C GLY A 232 -8.29 -10.96 2.81
N PHE A 233 -8.03 -11.07 1.52
CA PHE A 233 -7.24 -12.14 0.92
C PHE A 233 -6.14 -11.56 0.05
N LEU A 234 -5.03 -12.29 -0.03
CA LEU A 234 -4.09 -12.24 -1.12
C LEU A 234 -4.40 -13.41 -2.06
N VAL A 235 -4.74 -13.12 -3.32
CA VAL A 235 -5.16 -14.09 -4.32
C VAL A 235 -4.05 -14.28 -5.35
N GLU A 236 -3.50 -15.48 -5.49
CA GLU A 236 -2.56 -15.80 -6.57
C GLU A 236 -3.33 -15.89 -7.90
N THR A 237 -2.96 -15.12 -8.91
CA THR A 237 -3.76 -14.96 -10.14
C THR A 237 -3.82 -16.23 -10.98
N GLY A 238 -2.73 -17.00 -11.02
CA GLY A 238 -2.63 -18.23 -11.83
C GLY A 238 -3.45 -19.41 -11.29
N SER A 239 -3.50 -19.58 -9.97
CA SER A 239 -4.19 -20.71 -9.32
C SER A 239 -5.53 -20.31 -8.69
N ASN A 240 -5.80 -19.01 -8.55
CA ASN A 240 -6.92 -18.44 -7.79
C ASN A 240 -6.92 -18.87 -6.30
N THR A 241 -5.75 -19.26 -5.77
CA THR A 241 -5.54 -19.63 -4.37
C THR A 241 -5.60 -18.38 -3.51
N ARG A 242 -6.35 -18.46 -2.41
CA ARG A 242 -6.52 -17.37 -1.44
C ARG A 242 -5.68 -17.64 -0.20
N THR A 243 -4.80 -16.70 0.13
CA THR A 243 -4.18 -16.59 1.45
C THR A 243 -4.96 -15.58 2.26
N GLN A 244 -5.52 -15.99 3.40
CA GLN A 244 -6.29 -15.10 4.27
C GLN A 244 -5.36 -14.13 4.99
N LEU A 245 -5.56 -12.83 4.77
CA LEU A 245 -4.92 -11.76 5.54
C LEU A 245 -5.73 -11.51 6.81
N PHE A 246 -7.05 -11.48 6.69
CA PHE A 246 -7.96 -11.42 7.84
C PHE A 246 -9.32 -12.03 7.57
N ALA A 247 -9.94 -12.48 8.66
CA ALA A 247 -11.35 -12.82 8.75
C ALA A 247 -11.84 -12.41 10.15
N LYS A 248 -12.81 -11.49 10.21
CA LYS A 248 -13.30 -10.95 11.48
C LYS A 248 -14.81 -10.81 11.45
N ARG A 249 -15.44 -11.16 12.56
CA ARG A 249 -16.85 -10.93 12.87
C ARG A 249 -16.97 -10.06 14.12
N GLY A 250 -17.95 -9.16 14.19
CA GLY A 250 -18.11 -8.32 15.37
C GLY A 250 -19.10 -7.17 15.23
N ASP A 251 -19.12 -6.31 16.25
CA ASP A 251 -19.93 -5.08 16.28
C ASP A 251 -19.14 -3.90 15.67
N GLN A 252 -17.90 -3.70 16.11
CA GLN A 252 -16.98 -2.71 15.56
C GLN A 252 -15.52 -3.18 15.68
N VAL A 253 -14.73 -2.91 14.63
CA VAL A 253 -13.26 -2.92 14.70
C VAL A 253 -12.77 -1.59 14.14
N LEU A 254 -12.04 -0.84 14.96
CA LEU A 254 -11.37 0.38 14.53
C LEU A 254 -10.17 0.02 13.64
N PHE A 255 -9.65 1.00 12.90
CA PHE A 255 -8.50 0.80 12.05
C PHE A 255 -7.37 0.10 12.82
N ASN A 256 -7.05 -1.10 12.34
CA ASN A 256 -5.98 -1.92 12.90
C ASN A 256 -5.10 -2.41 11.74
N PRO A 257 -3.79 -2.11 11.77
CA PRO A 257 -2.88 -2.62 10.76
C PRO A 257 -2.80 -4.13 10.87
N ILE A 258 -3.01 -4.81 9.75
CA ILE A 258 -2.75 -6.24 9.65
C ILE A 258 -1.49 -6.46 8.86
N ASN A 259 -0.62 -7.31 9.43
CA ASN A 259 0.60 -7.74 8.79
C ASN A 259 0.44 -9.17 8.26
N GLY A 260 0.63 -9.34 6.96
CA GLY A 260 0.72 -10.63 6.30
C GLY A 260 2.07 -10.81 5.63
N THR A 261 2.34 -11.99 5.10
CA THR A 261 3.52 -12.25 4.27
C THR A 261 3.13 -12.96 2.99
N VAL A 262 3.79 -12.61 1.89
CA VAL A 262 3.63 -13.30 0.61
C VAL A 262 4.24 -14.71 0.71
N PRO A 263 3.47 -15.77 0.40
CA PRO A 263 3.89 -17.14 0.68
C PRO A 263 4.92 -17.67 -0.33
N ALA A 264 4.83 -17.26 -1.59
CA ALA A 264 5.69 -17.69 -2.67
C ALA A 264 5.87 -16.57 -3.71
N ASP A 265 6.92 -16.64 -4.52
CA ASP A 265 7.08 -15.74 -5.66
C ASP A 265 5.93 -15.96 -6.65
N GLY A 266 5.30 -14.87 -7.10
CA GLY A 266 4.18 -14.97 -8.02
C GLY A 266 3.48 -13.65 -8.29
N GLU A 267 2.41 -13.76 -9.07
CA GLU A 267 1.52 -12.66 -9.36
C GLU A 267 0.26 -12.75 -8.49
N TYR A 268 -0.09 -11.65 -7.84
CA TYR A 268 -1.16 -11.61 -6.85
C TYR A 268 -2.11 -10.43 -7.05
N GLN A 269 -3.30 -10.54 -6.45
CA GLN A 269 -4.25 -9.45 -6.26
C GLN A 269 -4.66 -9.40 -4.79
N PHE A 270 -4.93 -8.21 -4.27
CA PHE A 270 -5.70 -8.07 -3.03
C PHE A 270 -7.17 -8.29 -3.33
N GLU A 271 -7.89 -8.99 -2.46
CA GLU A 271 -9.33 -9.14 -2.51
C GLU A 271 -9.93 -8.81 -1.14
N PHE A 272 -10.82 -7.83 -1.08
CA PHE A 272 -11.49 -7.43 0.15
C PHE A 272 -12.98 -7.65 0.03
N VAL A 273 -13.59 -8.28 1.04
CA VAL A 273 -14.97 -8.73 1.03
C VAL A 273 -15.68 -8.16 2.24
N CYS A 274 -16.77 -7.42 2.00
CA CYS A 274 -17.68 -7.02 3.06
C CYS A 274 -18.76 -8.09 3.22
N GLY A 275 -19.19 -8.35 4.45
CA GLY A 275 -20.30 -9.23 4.75
C GLY A 275 -20.90 -8.89 6.08
N SER A 276 -22.05 -9.49 6.36
CA SER A 276 -22.79 -9.29 7.61
C SER A 276 -23.30 -10.63 8.14
N TYR A 277 -23.30 -10.75 9.45
CA TYR A 277 -23.74 -11.91 10.21
C TYR A 277 -24.97 -11.53 11.05
N ASP A 278 -26.01 -12.37 11.02
CA ASP A 278 -27.26 -12.17 11.76
C ASP A 278 -27.06 -12.53 13.24
N LYS A 279 -26.27 -11.74 13.97
CA LYS A 279 -26.00 -12.00 15.39
C LYS A 279 -27.28 -12.00 16.19
N SER A 280 -28.20 -11.09 15.90
CA SER A 280 -29.48 -10.96 16.61
C SER A 280 -30.43 -12.14 16.38
N GLY A 281 -30.29 -12.84 15.25
CA GLY A 281 -31.21 -13.88 14.79
C GLY A 281 -32.49 -13.32 14.14
N GLY A 282 -32.52 -12.01 13.88
CA GLY A 282 -33.64 -11.25 13.35
C GLY A 282 -33.70 -11.20 11.82
N LEU A 283 -32.80 -11.90 11.13
CA LEU A 283 -32.69 -12.03 9.67
C LEU A 283 -32.26 -10.78 8.90
N ALA A 284 -32.33 -9.60 9.49
CA ALA A 284 -31.84 -8.37 8.88
C ALA A 284 -30.30 -8.32 8.95
N LEU A 285 -29.67 -7.94 7.85
CA LEU A 285 -28.22 -7.85 7.72
C LEU A 285 -27.81 -6.45 7.31
N GLY A 286 -26.65 -6.01 7.81
CA GLY A 286 -26.07 -4.73 7.47
C GLY A 286 -24.68 -4.58 8.03
N ALA A 287 -23.70 -4.20 7.22
CA ALA A 287 -22.34 -3.93 7.65
C ALA A 287 -21.62 -3.01 6.67
N SER A 288 -20.55 -2.36 7.13
CA SER A 288 -19.58 -1.66 6.29
C SER A 288 -18.16 -2.11 6.59
N LEU A 289 -17.35 -2.24 5.54
CA LEU A 289 -15.91 -2.45 5.60
C LEU A 289 -15.22 -1.22 5.01
N PHE A 290 -14.20 -0.74 5.70
CA PHE A 290 -13.29 0.31 5.24
C PHE A 290 -11.89 -0.28 5.10
N VAL A 291 -11.21 0.05 4.00
CA VAL A 291 -9.84 -0.39 3.72
C VAL A 291 -9.02 0.80 3.26
N ASP A 292 -7.81 0.90 3.77
CA ASP A 292 -6.92 2.02 3.50
C ASP A 292 -5.46 1.57 3.68
N ASN A 293 -4.52 2.40 3.21
CA ASN A 293 -3.08 2.26 3.41
C ASN A 293 -2.53 0.87 3.04
N VAL A 294 -3.06 0.28 1.95
CA VAL A 294 -2.61 -1.01 1.43
C VAL A 294 -1.21 -0.86 0.87
N ARG A 295 -0.26 -1.63 1.41
CA ARG A 295 1.16 -1.54 1.07
C ARG A 295 1.80 -2.92 0.99
N LEU A 296 2.75 -3.05 0.07
CA LEU A 296 3.63 -4.21 -0.04
C LEU A 296 5.07 -3.76 0.24
N VAL A 297 5.66 -4.25 1.32
CA VAL A 297 7.01 -3.92 1.76
C VAL A 297 7.96 -5.06 1.40
N SER A 298 9.04 -4.74 0.68
CA SER A 298 10.02 -5.76 0.28
C SER A 298 10.61 -6.45 1.51
N ALA A 299 10.80 -7.77 1.46
CA ALA A 299 11.57 -8.48 2.50
C ALA A 299 13.06 -8.08 2.49
N THR A 300 13.51 -7.43 1.42
CA THR A 300 14.86 -6.88 1.33
C THR A 300 15.00 -5.70 2.29
N LEU A 301 15.91 -5.83 3.25
CA LEU A 301 16.20 -4.75 4.18
C LEU A 301 16.80 -3.55 3.44
N ILE A 302 16.14 -2.40 3.60
CA ILE A 302 16.65 -1.12 3.13
C ILE A 302 17.50 -0.53 4.25
N THR A 303 18.81 -0.71 4.14
CA THR A 303 19.82 -0.26 5.11
C THR A 303 20.47 1.04 4.65
N ASP A 304 21.29 1.67 5.50
CA ASP A 304 22.12 2.81 5.12
C ASP A 304 22.96 2.54 3.86
N ALA A 305 23.47 1.32 3.69
CA ALA A 305 24.23 0.95 2.48
C ALA A 305 23.36 0.96 1.20
N VAL A 306 22.09 0.57 1.32
CA VAL A 306 21.13 0.64 0.20
C VAL A 306 20.76 2.10 -0.09
N ILE A 307 20.53 2.90 0.95
CA ILE A 307 20.29 4.35 0.79
C ILE A 307 21.48 5.00 0.08
N GLN A 308 22.71 4.71 0.52
CA GLN A 308 23.92 5.19 -0.12
C GLN A 308 23.95 4.80 -1.60
N ALA A 309 23.72 3.52 -1.90
CA ALA A 309 23.74 3.03 -3.28
C ALA A 309 22.70 3.74 -4.18
N ILE A 310 21.52 4.09 -3.64
CA ILE A 310 20.49 4.86 -4.34
C ILE A 310 20.95 6.31 -4.54
N THR A 311 21.43 6.95 -3.49
CA THR A 311 21.95 8.32 -3.53
C THR A 311 23.09 8.45 -4.54
N ASP A 312 23.96 7.44 -4.63
CA ASP A 312 25.05 7.35 -5.61
C ASP A 312 24.57 7.27 -7.07
N GLN A 313 23.29 6.99 -7.32
CA GLN A 313 22.67 7.00 -8.65
C GLN A 313 21.89 8.28 -8.97
N VAL A 314 21.77 9.22 -8.04
CA VAL A 314 21.02 10.46 -8.31
C VAL A 314 21.88 11.44 -9.08
N THR A 315 21.30 11.95 -10.17
CA THR A 315 21.88 12.95 -11.04
C THR A 315 21.03 14.21 -11.06
N TYR A 316 21.70 15.34 -11.27
CA TYR A 316 21.08 16.64 -11.47
C TYR A 316 21.31 17.13 -12.89
N SER A 317 20.29 17.76 -13.48
CA SER A 317 20.43 18.55 -14.69
C SER A 317 19.53 19.79 -14.63
N ASN A 318 19.84 20.75 -15.50
CA ASN A 318 19.01 21.94 -15.71
C ASN A 318 18.71 22.07 -17.20
N ASN A 319 17.44 22.19 -17.57
CA ASN A 319 17.01 22.26 -18.96
C ASN A 319 16.98 23.70 -19.54
N SER A 320 17.35 24.71 -18.75
CA SER A 320 17.44 26.09 -19.22
C SER A 320 18.67 26.28 -20.12
N GLN A 321 18.46 26.98 -21.24
CA GLN A 321 19.54 27.48 -22.10
C GLN A 321 20.28 28.68 -21.47
N ASN A 322 19.70 29.30 -20.45
CA ASN A 322 20.30 30.38 -19.66
C ASN A 322 20.04 30.11 -18.16
N PRO A 323 20.76 29.15 -17.55
CA PRO A 323 20.49 28.75 -16.18
C PRO A 323 20.97 29.81 -15.19
N GLN A 324 20.15 30.05 -14.18
CA GLN A 324 20.55 30.89 -13.04
C GLN A 324 21.69 30.22 -12.28
N THR A 325 22.78 30.96 -12.03
CA THR A 325 24.02 30.46 -11.42
C THR A 325 24.01 30.42 -9.88
N HIS A 326 22.86 30.67 -9.25
CA HIS A 326 22.72 30.58 -7.80
C HIS A 326 22.96 29.13 -7.32
N THR A 327 23.74 28.94 -6.25
CA THR A 327 23.89 27.64 -5.57
C THR A 327 22.53 26.98 -5.35
N ARG A 328 22.39 25.66 -5.60
CA ARG A 328 21.26 24.90 -5.05
C ARG A 328 21.64 24.22 -3.75
N HIS A 329 20.70 24.17 -2.82
CA HIS A 329 20.84 23.37 -1.59
C HIS A 329 19.99 22.11 -1.73
N LEU A 330 20.66 20.97 -1.83
CA LEU A 330 20.04 19.66 -1.87
C LEU A 330 19.87 19.17 -0.43
N GLU A 331 18.63 19.13 0.03
CA GLU A 331 18.24 18.45 1.25
C GLU A 331 17.90 16.99 0.91
N ILE A 332 18.54 16.06 1.62
CA ILE A 332 18.26 14.63 1.54
C ILE A 332 17.63 14.20 2.85
N THR A 333 16.39 13.73 2.79
CA THR A 333 15.61 13.30 3.95
C THR A 333 15.38 11.80 3.86
N ARG A 334 15.65 11.09 4.96
CA ARG A 334 15.39 9.66 5.12
C ARG A 334 14.32 9.48 6.17
N LYS A 335 13.26 8.76 5.83
CA LYS A 335 12.19 8.41 6.76
C LYS A 335 12.20 6.91 6.98
N THR A 336 12.16 6.49 8.24
CA THR A 336 12.01 5.08 8.62
C THR A 336 10.54 4.64 8.58
N ALA A 337 10.30 3.35 8.73
CA ALA A 337 8.97 2.77 8.88
C ALA A 337 8.16 3.43 10.03
N ASP A 338 8.82 3.64 11.17
CA ASP A 338 8.25 4.28 12.37
C ASP A 338 8.15 5.81 12.26
N LYS A 339 8.30 6.34 11.04
CA LYS A 339 8.22 7.77 10.71
C LYS A 339 9.30 8.64 11.37
N VAL A 340 10.35 8.05 11.95
CA VAL A 340 11.55 8.78 12.37
C VAL A 340 12.21 9.33 11.13
N THR A 341 12.44 10.64 11.13
CA THR A 341 13.00 11.38 10.01
C THR A 341 14.38 11.88 10.39
N ASP A 342 15.34 11.68 9.49
CA ASP A 342 16.67 12.27 9.57
C ASP A 342 17.01 12.98 8.24
N SER A 343 17.78 14.06 8.31
CA SER A 343 18.13 14.84 7.12
C SER A 343 19.59 15.26 7.07
N THR A 344 20.11 15.38 5.86
CA THR A 344 21.44 15.92 5.56
C THR A 344 21.36 16.88 4.38
N THR A 345 22.31 17.81 4.26
CA THR A 345 22.30 18.85 3.21
C THR A 345 23.61 18.87 2.43
N VAL A 346 23.48 19.03 1.11
CA VAL A 346 24.58 19.12 0.15
C VAL A 346 24.42 20.38 -0.71
N ASP A 347 25.50 21.09 -0.96
CA ASP A 347 25.49 22.26 -1.86
C ASP A 347 25.87 21.85 -3.29
N ILE A 348 25.02 22.21 -4.25
CA ILE A 348 25.29 22.12 -5.68
C ILE A 348 25.70 23.50 -6.17
N LEU A 349 26.95 23.66 -6.59
CA LEU A 349 27.49 24.92 -7.08
C LEU A 349 27.41 24.97 -8.61
N PHE A 350 26.94 26.07 -9.17
CA PHE A 350 27.09 26.32 -10.60
C PHE A 350 28.52 26.78 -10.86
N GLY A 351 29.20 26.16 -11.82
CA GLY A 351 30.44 26.71 -12.37
C GLY A 351 30.12 27.97 -13.15
N ALA A 352 31.00 28.97 -13.10
CA ALA A 352 31.01 30.00 -14.14
C ALA A 352 31.34 29.30 -15.48
N ALA A 353 30.65 29.69 -16.55
CA ALA A 353 30.93 29.24 -17.90
C ALA A 353 32.35 29.59 -18.33
#